data_AF-A0A2E8E1N8-F1
#
_entry.id   AF-A0A2E8E1N8-F1
#
_cell.length_a   1.000
_cell.length_b   1.000
_cell.length_c   1.000
_cell.angle_alpha   90.00
_cell.angle_beta   90.00
_cell.angle_gamma   90.00
#
_symmetry.space_group_name_H-M   'P 1'
#
loop_
_entity.id
_entity.type
_entity.pdbx_description
1 polymer ?
#
loop_
_entity_poly.entity_id
_entity_poly.type
_entity_poly.pdbx_seq_one_letter_code
_entity_poly.pdbx_strand_id
1 'polypeptide(L)'
;MKTMIFLFFLISCGTSEELEYRTVYESADDSSKQKNPSKDPVAGQDPKPEPAPEPEPEPKPNFNQALALMTNYCAGCHPNSPWLQNETELKKSNVQARVENRSMPPGNARKMPEEARQQLLNYF
;
A
#
# COMPACT_ATOMS: atom_id res chain seq x y z
N MET A 1 44.18 0.67 -11.40
CA MET A 1 43.10 0.96 -12.37
C MET A 1 42.01 1.69 -11.60
N LYS A 2 41.66 2.91 -12.01
CA LYS A 2 40.97 3.93 -11.20
C LYS A 2 39.45 3.80 -11.32
N THR A 3 38.79 3.73 -10.17
CA THR A 3 37.35 3.80 -9.95
C THR A 3 36.84 5.22 -10.16
N MET A 4 35.78 5.41 -10.96
CA MET A 4 34.85 6.55 -10.94
C MET A 4 33.49 5.97 -11.41
N ILE A 5 32.51 5.70 -10.54
CA ILE A 5 31.60 6.65 -9.87
C ILE A 5 31.02 7.66 -10.87
N PHE A 6 29.85 7.33 -11.42
CA PHE A 6 28.90 8.32 -11.91
C PHE A 6 27.56 8.09 -11.19
N LEU A 7 27.37 8.89 -10.15
CA LEU A 7 26.08 9.23 -9.57
C LEU A 7 25.34 10.13 -10.58
N PHE A 8 24.23 9.66 -11.14
CA PHE A 8 23.31 10.52 -11.88
C PHE A 8 21.95 10.55 -11.20
N PHE A 9 21.80 11.61 -10.41
CA PHE A 9 20.66 12.51 -10.32
C PHE A 9 19.25 11.93 -10.35
N LEU A 10 18.68 11.95 -9.14
CA LEU A 10 17.26 12.13 -8.82
C LEU A 10 16.61 13.19 -9.72
N ILE A 11 15.63 12.78 -10.53
CA ILE A 11 14.59 13.67 -11.05
C ILE A 11 13.39 13.51 -10.14
N SER A 12 13.36 14.38 -9.14
CA SER A 12 12.15 14.78 -8.43
C SER A 12 11.43 15.81 -9.31
N CYS A 13 10.21 15.53 -9.73
CA CYS A 13 9.30 16.56 -10.23
C CYS A 13 7.91 16.25 -9.65
N GLY A 14 7.53 17.03 -8.64
CA GLY A 14 6.20 17.03 -8.08
C GLY A 14 5.24 17.87 -8.90
N THR A 15 3.95 17.62 -8.68
CA THR A 15 2.88 18.62 -8.82
C THR A 15 1.94 18.44 -7.64
N SER A 16 2.03 19.39 -6.71
CA SER A 16 0.97 19.75 -5.75
C SER A 16 -0.10 20.55 -6.49
N GLU A 17 -1.38 20.21 -6.31
CA GLU A 17 -2.60 20.96 -6.65
C GLU A 17 -3.76 20.00 -6.26
N GLU A 18 -4.86 20.31 -5.57
CA GLU A 18 -5.55 21.53 -5.13
C GLU A 18 -6.49 21.12 -3.96
N LEU A 19 -6.56 21.91 -2.88
CA LEU A 19 -7.68 22.82 -2.53
C LEU A 19 -9.07 22.17 -2.45
N GLU A 20 -9.56 21.96 -1.23
CA GLU A 20 -10.57 22.80 -0.55
C GLU A 20 -12.01 22.60 -1.05
N TYR A 21 -12.80 21.87 -0.25
CA TYR A 21 -14.24 22.14 -0.17
C TYR A 21 -14.73 21.99 1.26
N ARG A 22 -14.42 23.01 2.07
CA ARG A 22 -15.07 23.26 3.35
C ARG A 22 -16.24 24.19 3.07
N THR A 23 -17.44 23.64 2.88
CA THR A 23 -18.65 24.45 2.95
C THR A 23 -19.17 24.51 4.36
N VAL A 24 -19.15 25.74 4.85
CA VAL A 24 -19.83 26.25 6.02
C VAL A 24 -21.33 26.10 5.80
N TYR A 25 -22.05 25.47 6.71
CA TYR A 25 -23.48 25.76 6.87
C TYR A 25 -23.71 26.27 8.29
N GLU A 26 -23.94 27.58 8.31
CA GLU A 26 -24.31 28.43 9.41
C GLU A 26 -25.84 28.36 9.55
N SER A 27 -26.33 28.05 10.74
CA SER A 27 -27.74 28.26 11.07
C SER A 27 -27.81 28.61 12.55
N ALA A 28 -27.93 29.92 12.77
CA ALA A 28 -28.23 30.52 14.04
C ALA A 28 -29.69 30.23 14.40
N ASP A 29 -29.92 29.75 15.62
CA ASP A 29 -31.17 30.03 16.32
C ASP A 29 -30.88 30.43 17.76
N ASP A 30 -31.23 31.68 17.99
CA ASP A 30 -31.25 32.47 19.19
C ASP A 30 -32.38 32.01 20.13
N SER A 31 -32.07 31.72 21.40
CA SER A 31 -32.97 32.07 22.52
C SER A 31 -32.36 31.74 23.90
N SER A 32 -31.73 32.76 24.46
CA SER A 32 -31.99 33.31 25.80
C SER A 32 -32.65 32.43 26.88
N LYS A 33 -31.94 32.12 27.98
CA LYS A 33 -32.28 32.60 29.35
C LYS A 33 -31.38 32.10 30.49
N GLN A 34 -31.12 33.04 31.41
CA GLN A 34 -31.04 32.91 32.88
C GLN A 34 -29.84 32.22 33.57
N LYS A 35 -28.86 33.07 33.92
CA LYS A 35 -28.32 33.36 35.27
C LYS A 35 -28.70 32.40 36.43
N ASN A 36 -27.70 31.70 36.98
CA ASN A 36 -27.45 31.62 38.43
C ASN A 36 -26.03 31.08 38.74
N PRO A 37 -25.29 31.60 39.74
CA PRO A 37 -23.98 31.10 40.13
C PRO A 37 -24.10 30.11 41.30
N SER A 38 -23.60 28.88 41.13
CA SER A 38 -23.20 28.08 42.29
C SER A 38 -22.34 26.88 41.93
N LYS A 39 -21.17 26.89 42.60
CA LYS A 39 -20.44 25.78 43.21
C LYS A 39 -19.83 24.74 42.28
N ASP A 40 -18.51 24.76 42.34
CA ASP A 40 -17.56 23.73 41.91
C ASP A 40 -18.08 22.32 42.17
N PRO A 41 -17.78 21.41 41.24
CA PRO A 41 -16.74 20.45 41.59
C PRO A 41 -15.64 20.44 40.54
N VAL A 42 -14.40 20.39 41.03
CA VAL A 42 -13.19 20.02 40.28
C VAL A 42 -13.52 18.80 39.42
N ALA A 43 -13.66 19.04 38.11
CA ALA A 43 -13.77 17.98 37.12
C ALA A 43 -12.43 17.26 37.09
N GLY A 44 -12.39 16.08 37.71
CA GLY A 44 -11.30 15.14 37.59
C GLY A 44 -10.98 14.94 36.12
N GLN A 45 -9.72 15.20 35.76
CA GLN A 45 -9.20 14.88 34.45
C GLN A 45 -9.25 13.36 34.29
N ASP A 46 -10.24 12.88 33.56
CA ASP A 46 -10.32 11.48 33.15
C ASP A 46 -9.06 11.18 32.30
N PRO A 47 -8.23 10.19 32.67
CA PRO A 47 -7.05 9.86 31.90
C PRO A 47 -7.49 9.39 30.52
N LYS A 48 -7.14 10.19 29.49
CA LYS A 48 -7.37 9.84 28.09
C LYS A 48 -6.88 8.40 27.85
N PRO A 49 -7.72 7.49 27.30
CA PRO A 49 -7.30 6.12 27.04
C PRO A 49 -6.09 6.13 26.11
N GLU A 50 -5.06 5.38 26.48
CA GLU A 50 -3.87 5.18 25.66
C GLU A 50 -4.28 4.62 24.29
N PRO A 51 -3.61 5.04 23.19
CA PRO A 51 -3.86 4.48 21.88
C PRO A 51 -3.60 2.97 21.91
N ALA A 52 -4.52 2.19 21.35
CA ALA A 52 -4.35 0.75 21.19
C ALA A 52 -3.05 0.46 20.40
N PRO A 53 -2.33 -0.64 20.73
CA PRO A 53 -1.13 -1.02 20.01
C PRO A 53 -1.44 -1.23 18.52
N GLU A 54 -0.58 -0.70 17.65
CA GLU A 54 -0.68 -0.96 16.22
C GLU A 54 -0.58 -2.47 15.93
N PRO A 55 -1.35 -2.99 14.96
CA PRO A 55 -1.27 -4.38 14.57
C PRO A 55 0.13 -4.72 14.02
N GLU A 56 0.64 -5.88 14.41
CA GLU A 56 1.92 -6.40 13.86
C GLU A 56 1.83 -6.55 12.34
N PRO A 57 2.92 -6.26 11.60
CA PRO A 57 2.95 -6.43 10.15
C PRO A 57 2.80 -7.89 9.77
N GLU A 58 2.01 -8.17 8.73
CA GLU A 58 1.87 -9.52 8.20
C GLU A 58 3.22 -10.07 7.69
N PRO A 59 3.46 -11.39 7.84
CA PRO A 59 4.69 -12.01 7.38
C PRO A 59 4.83 -11.90 5.86
N LYS A 60 6.02 -11.50 5.40
CA LYS A 60 6.33 -11.44 3.97
C LYS A 60 6.25 -12.84 3.33
N PRO A 61 5.66 -12.95 2.13
CA PRO A 61 5.58 -14.23 1.43
C PRO A 61 6.98 -14.76 1.09
N ASN A 62 7.14 -16.08 1.16
CA ASN A 62 8.37 -16.76 0.78
C ASN A 62 8.33 -17.24 -0.69
N PHE A 63 9.48 -17.72 -1.20
CA PHE A 63 9.61 -18.15 -2.59
C PHE A 63 8.63 -19.27 -2.97
N ASN A 64 8.33 -20.21 -2.08
CA ASN A 64 7.40 -21.30 -2.39
C ASN A 64 5.97 -20.79 -2.58
N GLN A 65 5.56 -19.79 -1.79
CA GLN A 65 4.25 -19.13 -1.96
C GLN A 65 4.19 -18.36 -3.27
N ALA A 66 5.23 -17.59 -3.60
CA ALA A 66 5.32 -16.90 -4.89
C ALA A 66 5.31 -17.87 -6.07
N LEU A 67 6.06 -18.98 -5.96
CA LEU A 67 6.11 -20.03 -6.98
C LEU A 67 4.73 -20.66 -7.21
N ALA A 68 3.97 -20.96 -6.15
CA ALA A 68 2.61 -21.49 -6.29
C ALA A 68 1.69 -20.54 -7.08
N LEU A 69 1.77 -19.23 -6.83
CA LEU A 69 1.03 -18.22 -7.59
C LEU A 69 1.48 -18.20 -9.05
N MET A 70 2.78 -18.20 -9.31
CA MET A 70 3.31 -18.20 -10.68
C MET A 70 2.96 -19.49 -11.44
N THR A 71 2.95 -20.65 -10.79
CA THR A 71 2.52 -21.90 -11.41
C THR A 71 1.05 -21.84 -11.80
N ASN A 72 0.19 -21.26 -10.96
CA ASN A 72 -1.24 -21.18 -11.22
C ASN A 72 -1.64 -20.20 -12.32
N TYR A 73 -0.93 -19.08 -12.44
CA TYR A 73 -1.30 -17.99 -13.35
C TYR A 73 -0.37 -17.82 -14.55
N CYS A 74 0.90 -18.20 -14.42
CA CYS A 74 1.92 -17.92 -15.43
C CYS A 74 2.38 -19.18 -16.18
N ALA A 75 2.46 -20.34 -15.53
CA ALA A 75 3.01 -21.56 -16.15
C ALA A 75 2.20 -22.07 -17.35
N GLY A 76 0.90 -21.76 -17.45
CA GLY A 76 0.09 -22.11 -18.61
C GLY A 76 0.57 -21.48 -19.92
N CYS A 77 1.14 -20.27 -19.86
CA CYS A 77 1.70 -19.56 -21.03
C CYS A 77 3.23 -19.56 -21.05
N HIS A 78 3.87 -19.82 -19.91
CA HIS A 78 5.31 -19.71 -19.71
C HIS A 78 5.96 -20.99 -19.16
N PRO A 79 5.61 -22.21 -19.61
CA PRO A 79 5.93 -23.46 -18.91
C PRO A 79 7.43 -23.72 -18.71
N ASN A 80 8.27 -23.25 -19.64
CA ASN A 80 9.72 -23.49 -19.65
C ASN A 80 10.54 -22.26 -19.25
N SER A 81 9.93 -21.27 -18.60
CA SER A 81 10.63 -20.05 -18.25
C SER A 81 11.62 -20.26 -17.10
N PRO A 82 12.87 -19.76 -17.20
CA PRO A 82 13.88 -19.93 -16.14
C PRO A 82 13.44 -19.37 -14.78
N TRP A 83 12.69 -18.26 -14.79
CA TRP A 83 12.18 -17.60 -13.58
C TRP A 83 11.09 -18.41 -12.85
N LEU A 84 10.52 -19.46 -13.45
CA LEU A 84 9.66 -20.41 -12.73
C LEU A 84 10.45 -21.50 -11.99
N GLN A 85 11.75 -21.64 -12.28
CA GLN A 85 12.55 -22.75 -11.76
C GLN A 85 13.44 -22.34 -10.58
N ASN A 86 13.75 -21.05 -10.45
CA ASN A 86 14.68 -20.56 -9.44
C ASN A 86 14.35 -19.12 -9.01
N GLU A 87 14.38 -18.88 -7.69
CA GLU A 87 14.26 -17.57 -7.04
C GLU A 87 15.23 -16.53 -7.61
N THR A 88 16.48 -16.91 -7.85
CA THR A 88 17.50 -15.99 -8.37
C THR A 88 17.13 -15.46 -9.76
N GLU A 89 16.62 -16.33 -10.62
CA GLU A 89 16.18 -15.95 -11.97
C GLU A 89 14.88 -15.15 -11.90
N LEU A 90 13.98 -15.48 -10.97
CA LEU A 90 12.78 -14.70 -10.71
C LEU A 90 13.10 -13.26 -10.34
N LYS A 91 13.96 -13.05 -9.35
CA LYS A 91 14.36 -11.71 -8.88
C LYS A 91 15.12 -10.89 -9.92
N LYS A 92 15.81 -11.54 -10.86
CA LYS A 92 16.48 -10.89 -11.99
C LYS A 92 15.54 -10.62 -13.17
N SER A 93 14.38 -11.25 -13.22
CA SER A 93 13.46 -11.16 -14.34
C SER A 93 12.65 -9.86 -14.34
N ASN A 94 12.00 -9.58 -15.46
CA ASN A 94 11.02 -8.48 -15.59
C ASN A 94 9.61 -8.87 -15.11
N VAL A 95 9.46 -9.96 -14.35
CA VAL A 95 8.14 -10.45 -13.91
C VAL A 95 7.46 -9.43 -12.99
N GLN A 96 8.19 -8.84 -12.03
CA GLN A 96 7.65 -7.82 -11.12
C GLN A 96 6.99 -6.67 -11.89
N ALA A 97 7.75 -6.01 -12.77
CA ALA A 97 7.25 -4.90 -13.57
C ALA A 97 6.08 -5.30 -14.48
N ARG A 98 6.06 -6.52 -15.01
CA ARG A 98 4.93 -7.01 -15.84
C ARG A 98 3.67 -7.25 -15.03
N VAL A 99 3.81 -7.80 -13.82
CA VAL A 99 2.71 -8.03 -12.87
C VAL A 99 2.16 -6.70 -12.36
N GLU A 100 3.03 -5.75 -12.04
CA GLU A 100 2.66 -4.39 -11.63
C GLU A 100 1.88 -3.66 -12.72
N ASN A 101 2.40 -3.65 -13.95
CA ASN A 101 1.78 -2.98 -15.10
C ASN A 101 0.61 -3.75 -15.73
N ARG A 102 0.24 -4.92 -15.19
CA ARG A 102 -0.78 -5.83 -15.75
C ARG A 102 -0.57 -6.08 -17.26
N SER A 103 0.70 -6.16 -17.69
CA SER A 103 1.12 -6.23 -19.10
C SER A 103 1.08 -7.67 -19.66
N MET A 104 0.15 -8.48 -19.15
CA MET A 104 -0.10 -9.84 -19.66
C MET A 104 -1.09 -9.74 -20.84
N PRO A 105 -0.82 -10.42 -21.97
CA PRO A 105 -1.69 -10.34 -23.14
C PRO A 105 -3.11 -10.86 -22.79
N PRO A 106 -4.18 -10.20 -23.28
CA PRO A 106 -5.53 -10.72 -23.15
C PRO A 106 -5.64 -12.00 -23.98
N GLY A 107 -5.66 -13.15 -23.32
CA GLY A 107 -5.75 -14.47 -23.94
C GLY A 107 -6.33 -15.48 -22.95
N ASN A 108 -6.08 -16.77 -23.19
CA ASN A 108 -6.52 -17.87 -22.30
C ASN A 108 -5.84 -17.86 -20.91
N ALA A 109 -5.03 -16.84 -20.60
CA ALA A 109 -4.45 -16.66 -19.29
C ALA A 109 -5.56 -16.41 -18.27
N ARG A 110 -5.57 -17.22 -17.20
CA ARG A 110 -6.44 -16.95 -16.04
C ARG A 110 -6.12 -15.55 -15.54
N LYS A 111 -7.13 -14.69 -15.45
CA LYS A 111 -6.99 -13.36 -14.86
C LYS A 111 -6.52 -13.53 -13.41
N MET A 112 -5.32 -13.05 -13.11
CA MET A 112 -4.79 -13.06 -11.75
C MET A 112 -5.65 -12.12 -10.89
N PRO A 113 -6.27 -12.61 -9.79
CA PRO A 113 -7.02 -11.75 -8.89
C PRO A 113 -6.08 -10.76 -8.21
N GLU A 114 -6.62 -9.61 -7.79
CA GLU A 114 -5.82 -8.52 -7.21
C GLU A 114 -5.05 -8.95 -5.97
N GLU A 115 -5.65 -9.78 -5.11
CA GLU A 115 -4.99 -10.33 -3.92
C GLU A 115 -3.74 -11.16 -4.28
N ALA A 116 -3.86 -12.09 -5.23
CA ALA A 116 -2.73 -12.89 -5.72
C ALA A 116 -1.64 -12.01 -6.34
N ARG A 117 -2.04 -10.95 -7.05
CA ARG A 117 -1.10 -9.97 -7.61
C ARG A 117 -0.31 -9.28 -6.52
N GLN A 118 -0.98 -8.80 -5.46
CA GLN A 118 -0.33 -8.13 -4.34
C GLN A 118 0.57 -9.09 -3.56
N GLN A 119 0.13 -10.32 -3.32
CA GLN A 119 0.99 -11.33 -2.69
C GLN A 119 2.27 -11.58 -3.50
N LEU A 120 2.17 -11.65 -4.83
CA LEU A 120 3.34 -11.81 -5.68
C LEU A 120 4.24 -10.56 -5.68
N LEU A 121 3.67 -9.36 -5.64
CA LEU A 121 4.44 -8.11 -5.55
C LEU A 121 5.13 -7.94 -4.19
N ASN A 122 4.48 -8.33 -3.10
CA ASN A 122 5.05 -8.30 -1.75
C ASN A 122 6.22 -9.28 -1.56
N TYR A 123 6.36 -10.25 -2.46
CA TYR A 123 7.49 -11.17 -2.48
C TYR A 123 8.75 -10.54 -3.11
N PHE A 124 8.58 -9.68 -4.12
CA PHE A 124 9.69 -9.00 -4.80
C PHE A 124 10.28 -7.89 -3.92
#